data_AF-A0A3C1FKT1-F1
#
_entry.id   AF-A0A3C1FKT1-F1
#
_cell.length_a   1.000
_cell.length_b   1.000
_cell.length_c   1.000
_cell.angle_alpha   90.00
_cell.angle_beta   90.00
_cell.angle_gamma   90.00
#
_symmetry.space_group_name_H-M   'P 1'
#
loop_
_entity.id
_entity.type
_entity.pdbx_description
1 polymer ?
#
loop_
_entity_poly.entity_id
_entity_poly.type
_entity_poly.pdbx_seq_one_letter_code
_entity_poly.pdbx_strand_id
1 'polypeptide(L)'
;MVEDAHGLRVHGRLLPEIARARELLSLMRAGAVDGLSIGFRTIRARRQAGQAARTLIEVDLWEISVVTFPMNESARIAAVKQIGTLREFEAFLRDAGGFTRAEAKRLAARGYAGIAEQRDAEPELAQFAQTIRRAKQTLQLKG
;
A
#
# COMPACT_ATOMS: atom_id res chain seq x y z
N MET A 1 -15.79 -3.28 2.25
CA MET A 1 -16.10 -1.98 2.86
C MET A 1 -17.00 -2.23 4.05
N VAL A 2 -16.76 -1.58 5.17
CA VAL A 2 -17.51 -1.76 6.42
C VAL A 2 -17.66 -0.40 7.09
N GLU A 3 -18.85 -0.09 7.56
CA GLU A 3 -19.08 1.10 8.38
C GLU A 3 -18.80 0.77 9.85
N ASP A 4 -18.10 1.66 10.54
CA ASP A 4 -17.83 1.58 11.97
C ASP A 4 -18.11 2.93 12.65
N ALA A 5 -17.81 3.05 13.95
CA ALA A 5 -18.09 4.25 14.74
C ALA A 5 -17.40 5.53 14.23
N HIS A 6 -16.35 5.43 13.40
CA HIS A 6 -15.66 6.58 12.80
C HIS A 6 -16.22 6.94 11.41
N GLY A 7 -16.90 5.98 10.77
CA GLY A 7 -17.44 6.12 9.43
C GLY A 7 -17.10 4.94 8.54
N LEU A 8 -16.95 5.21 7.25
CA LEU A 8 -16.85 4.16 6.23
C LEU A 8 -15.41 3.74 5.96
N ARG A 9 -15.05 2.51 6.36
CA ARG A 9 -13.73 1.94 6.10
C ARG A 9 -13.67 1.21 4.76
N VAL A 10 -12.68 1.56 3.94
CA VAL A 10 -12.45 1.01 2.61
C VAL A 10 -11.01 0.58 2.40
N HIS A 11 -10.82 -0.46 1.59
CA HIS A 11 -9.50 -0.92 1.15
C HIS A 11 -9.42 -0.80 -0.36
N GLY A 12 -8.37 -0.15 -0.87
CA GLY A 12 -8.10 0.02 -2.29
C GLY A 12 -6.75 -0.54 -2.71
N ARG A 13 -6.52 -0.63 -4.02
CA ARG A 13 -5.25 -1.03 -4.62
C ARG A 13 -4.92 -0.08 -5.78
N LEU A 14 -3.73 0.50 -5.74
CA LEU A 14 -3.16 1.23 -6.87
C LEU A 14 -2.51 0.23 -7.84
N LEU A 15 -2.67 0.46 -9.14
CA LEU A 15 -2.09 -0.36 -10.20
C LEU A 15 -0.72 0.23 -10.61
N PRO A 16 0.41 -0.33 -10.14
CA PRO A 16 1.73 0.26 -10.32
C PRO A 16 2.20 0.30 -11.78
N GLU A 17 1.52 -0.39 -12.70
CA GLU A 17 1.78 -0.35 -14.14
C GLU A 17 1.44 1.04 -14.71
N ILE A 18 0.49 1.74 -14.10
CA ILE A 18 0.05 3.08 -14.49
C ILE A 18 1.00 4.12 -13.89
N ALA A 19 1.58 4.99 -14.73
CA ALA A 19 2.51 6.04 -14.28
C ALA A 19 1.93 6.93 -13.17
N ARG A 20 0.71 7.42 -13.37
CA ARG A 20 -0.02 8.24 -12.39
C ARG A 20 -0.20 7.55 -11.04
N ALA A 21 -0.40 6.23 -11.03
CA ALA A 21 -0.56 5.49 -9.78
C ALA A 21 0.77 5.42 -9.00
N ARG A 22 1.91 5.32 -9.69
CA ARG A 22 3.24 5.38 -9.06
C ARG A 22 3.55 6.75 -8.49
N GLU A 23 3.21 7.81 -9.22
CA GLU A 23 3.35 9.19 -8.75
C GLU A 23 2.49 9.44 -7.50
N LEU A 24 1.21 9.04 -7.56
CA LEU A 24 0.30 9.15 -6.43
C LEU A 24 0.79 8.37 -5.21
N LEU A 25 1.26 7.13 -5.40
CA LEU A 25 1.81 6.31 -4.32
C LEU A 25 3.01 6.99 -3.65
N SER A 26 3.89 7.63 -4.43
CA SER A 26 5.04 8.38 -3.88
C SER A 26 4.59 9.58 -3.04
N LEU A 27 3.59 10.34 -3.52
CA LEU A 27 3.03 11.47 -2.78
C LEU A 27 2.34 11.02 -1.48
N MET A 28 1.58 9.92 -1.54
CA MET A 28 0.92 9.34 -0.37
C MET A 28 1.91 8.85 0.67
N ARG A 29 3.02 8.20 0.25
CA ARG A 29 4.09 7.78 1.17
C ARG A 29 4.83 8.94 1.80
N ALA A 30 4.99 10.05 1.07
CA ALA A 30 5.58 11.28 1.58
C ALA A 30 4.63 12.08 2.50
N GLY A 31 3.37 11.66 2.64
CA GLY A 31 2.34 12.40 3.38
C GLY A 31 1.87 13.69 2.69
N ALA A 32 2.24 13.90 1.42
CA ALA A 32 1.85 15.08 0.65
C ALA A 32 0.39 15.01 0.14
N VAL A 33 -0.16 13.80 0.03
CA VAL A 33 -1.56 13.55 -0.36
C VAL A 33 -2.12 12.42 0.49
N ASP A 34 -3.16 12.70 1.27
CA ASP A 34 -3.82 11.72 2.14
C ASP A 34 -5.35 11.88 2.18
N GLY A 35 -5.94 12.76 1.37
CA GLY A 35 -7.37 13.05 1.37
C GLY A 35 -8.19 12.07 0.53
N LEU A 36 -9.44 11.85 0.94
CA LEU A 36 -10.43 11.09 0.19
C LEU A 36 -11.70 11.91 -0.04
N SER A 37 -12.31 11.76 -1.22
CA SER A 37 -13.64 12.25 -1.53
C SER A 37 -14.49 11.14 -2.12
N ILE A 38 -15.81 11.31 -2.04
CA ILE A 38 -16.76 10.35 -2.57
C ILE A 38 -17.77 11.00 -3.51
N GLY A 39 -18.08 10.30 -4.58
CA GLY A 39 -19.21 10.57 -5.46
C GLY A 39 -20.34 9.63 -5.08
N PHE A 40 -21.53 10.17 -4.85
CA PHE A 40 -22.69 9.40 -4.44
C PHE A 40 -23.99 10.00 -4.97
N ARG A 41 -25.01 9.16 -5.09
CA ARG A 41 -26.39 9.58 -5.31
C ARG A 41 -27.15 9.52 -3.99
N THR A 42 -27.86 10.59 -3.65
CA THR A 42 -28.69 10.61 -2.43
C THR A 42 -29.92 9.75 -2.65
N ILE A 43 -30.14 8.74 -1.80
CA ILE A 43 -31.38 7.94 -1.77
C ILE A 43 -32.37 8.59 -0.80
N ARG A 44 -31.90 8.92 0.41
CA ARG A 44 -32.73 9.53 1.46
C ARG A 44 -31.95 10.57 2.25
N ALA A 45 -32.55 11.73 2.44
CA ALA A 45 -32.00 12.82 3.24
C ALA A 45 -33.09 13.54 4.02
N ARG A 46 -32.71 14.20 5.11
CA ARG A 46 -33.58 15.03 5.94
C ARG A 46 -32.99 16.43 6.04
N ARG A 47 -33.84 17.45 5.91
CA ARG A 47 -33.50 18.84 6.28
C ARG A 47 -34.28 19.21 7.52
N GLN A 48 -33.62 19.88 8.46
CA GLN A 48 -34.27 20.43 9.64
C GLN A 48 -34.65 21.88 9.37
N ALA A 49 -35.84 22.30 9.81
CA ALA A 49 -36.30 23.68 9.63
C ALA A 49 -35.31 24.66 10.27
N GLY A 50 -34.95 25.72 9.54
CA GLY A 50 -33.97 26.71 9.97
C GLY A 50 -32.50 26.34 9.78
N GLN A 51 -32.17 25.13 9.30
CA GLN A 51 -30.79 24.75 8.97
C GLN A 51 -30.52 24.80 7.46
N ALA A 52 -29.35 25.32 7.08
CA ALA A 52 -28.88 25.30 5.69
C ALA A 52 -28.42 23.91 5.25
N ALA A 53 -27.96 23.08 6.19
CA ALA A 53 -27.45 21.74 5.93
C ALA A 53 -28.56 20.69 5.82
N ARG A 54 -28.26 19.58 5.12
CA ARG A 54 -29.09 18.37 5.11
C ARG A 54 -28.32 17.22 5.72
N THR A 55 -29.02 16.35 6.44
CA THR A 55 -28.48 15.06 6.89
C THR A 55 -28.76 14.02 5.81
N LEU A 56 -27.71 13.38 5.31
CA LEU A 56 -27.83 12.23 4.42
C LEU A 56 -28.07 11.00 5.29
N ILE A 57 -29.19 10.31 5.08
CA ILE A 57 -29.54 9.11 5.85
C ILE A 57 -29.17 7.86 5.06
N GLU A 58 -29.30 7.92 3.74
CA GLU A 58 -28.98 6.81 2.86
C GLU A 58 -28.46 7.35 1.53
N VAL A 59 -27.34 6.80 1.09
CA VAL A 59 -26.67 7.16 -0.16
C VAL A 59 -26.24 5.92 -0.91
N ASP A 60 -26.31 6.01 -2.22
CA ASP A 60 -25.73 5.06 -3.15
C ASP A 60 -24.32 5.53 -3.48
N LEU A 61 -23.29 4.84 -2.99
CA LEU A 61 -21.89 5.21 -3.16
C LEU A 61 -21.37 4.73 -4.52
N TRP A 62 -20.91 5.66 -5.36
CA TRP A 62 -20.50 5.36 -6.73
C TRP A 62 -18.99 5.26 -6.88
N GLU A 63 -18.27 6.20 -6.29
CA GLU A 63 -16.81 6.26 -6.42
C GLU A 63 -16.15 6.81 -5.17
N ILE A 64 -14.86 6.49 -5.04
CA ILE A 64 -13.97 7.05 -4.04
C ILE A 64 -12.71 7.51 -4.77
N SER A 65 -12.39 8.79 -4.61
CA SER A 65 -11.24 9.42 -5.25
C SER A 65 -10.24 9.90 -4.20
N VAL A 66 -8.95 9.77 -4.53
CA VAL A 66 -7.87 10.40 -3.76
C VAL A 66 -7.78 11.86 -4.16
N VAL A 67 -7.82 12.76 -3.19
CA VAL A 67 -7.85 14.22 -3.41
C VAL A 67 -6.88 14.93 -2.46
N THR A 68 -6.43 16.12 -2.84
CA THR A 68 -5.59 16.96 -1.97
C THR A 68 -6.41 17.65 -0.89
N PHE A 69 -7.60 18.16 -1.26
CA PHE A 69 -8.47 18.93 -0.37
C PHE A 69 -9.86 18.28 -0.32
N PRO A 70 -10.13 17.42 0.67
CA PRO A 70 -11.42 16.75 0.78
C PRO A 70 -12.46 17.69 1.39
N MET A 71 -13.71 17.58 0.92
CA MET A 71 -14.83 18.32 1.52
C MET A 71 -15.15 17.86 2.94
N ASN A 72 -14.83 16.61 3.28
CA ASN A 72 -14.84 16.12 4.65
C ASN A 72 -13.39 16.05 5.17
N GLU A 73 -13.05 16.94 6.10
CA GLU A 73 -11.70 17.01 6.70
C GLU A 73 -11.30 15.75 7.47
N SER A 74 -12.22 14.85 7.81
CA SER A 74 -11.90 13.56 8.44
C SER A 74 -11.71 12.42 7.44
N ALA A 75 -12.02 12.62 6.16
CA ALA A 75 -11.84 11.61 5.12
C ALA A 75 -10.36 11.51 4.73
N ARG A 76 -9.64 10.58 5.38
CA ARG A 76 -8.18 10.42 5.24
C ARG A 76 -7.77 8.98 4.95
N ILE A 77 -6.64 8.85 4.26
CA ILE A 77 -5.94 7.60 4.05
C ILE A 77 -5.14 7.28 5.31
N ALA A 78 -5.64 6.35 6.12
CA ALA A 78 -5.04 6.01 7.41
C ALA A 78 -3.70 5.27 7.29
N ALA A 79 -3.49 4.52 6.20
CA ALA A 79 -2.27 3.74 6.01
C ALA A 79 -1.96 3.52 4.53
N VAL A 80 -0.69 3.69 4.17
CA VAL A 80 -0.13 3.32 2.88
C VAL A 80 0.83 2.16 3.12
N LYS A 81 0.57 1.00 2.50
CA LYS A 81 1.39 -0.19 2.71
C LYS A 81 2.83 0.07 2.24
N GLN A 82 3.75 -0.09 3.19
CA GLN A 82 5.19 0.02 2.98
C GLN A 82 5.90 -0.97 3.89
N ILE A 83 7.07 -1.41 3.46
CA ILE A 83 7.99 -2.19 4.31
C ILE A 83 8.97 -1.17 4.88
N GLY A 84 8.77 -0.78 6.13
CA GLY A 84 9.60 0.21 6.82
C GLY A 84 10.55 -0.39 7.84
N THR A 85 10.27 -1.60 8.33
CA THR A 85 11.06 -2.27 9.36
C THR A 85 11.64 -3.61 8.91
N LEU A 86 12.71 -4.04 9.58
CA LEU A 86 13.32 -5.34 9.36
C LEU A 86 12.32 -6.50 9.58
N ARG A 87 11.44 -6.34 10.57
CA ARG A 87 10.40 -7.31 10.91
C ARG A 87 9.30 -7.39 9.86
N GLU A 88 8.87 -6.24 9.33
CA GLU A 88 7.93 -6.18 8.21
C GLU A 88 8.54 -6.79 6.95
N PHE A 89 9.85 -6.58 6.75
CA PHE A 89 10.57 -7.19 5.63
C PHE A 89 10.69 -8.71 5.79
N GLU A 90 11.03 -9.21 6.97
CA GLU A 90 11.01 -10.65 7.28
C GLU A 90 9.62 -11.26 7.05
N ALA A 91 8.57 -10.61 7.55
CA ALA A 91 7.19 -11.05 7.35
C ALA A 91 6.82 -11.08 5.86
N PHE A 92 7.19 -10.04 5.10
CA PHE A 92 6.97 -9.99 3.65
C PHE A 92 7.68 -11.13 2.92
N LEU A 93 8.95 -11.41 3.24
CA LEU A 93 9.71 -12.50 2.63
C LEU A 93 9.05 -13.86 2.90
N ARG A 94 8.51 -14.06 4.09
CA ARG A 94 7.79 -15.30 4.40
C ARG A 94 6.44 -15.40 3.69
N ASP A 95 5.62 -14.36 3.82
CA ASP A 95 4.20 -14.43 3.46
C ASP A 95 3.98 -14.21 1.95
N ALA A 96 4.80 -13.39 1.30
CA ALA A 96 4.71 -13.09 -0.13
C ALA A 96 5.89 -13.64 -0.93
N GLY A 97 7.08 -13.75 -0.32
CA GLY A 97 8.28 -14.26 -0.97
C GLY A 97 8.43 -15.79 -0.97
N GLY A 98 7.59 -16.51 -0.21
CA GLY A 98 7.62 -17.98 -0.12
C GLY A 98 8.76 -18.55 0.72
N PHE A 99 9.55 -17.71 1.40
CA PHE A 99 10.71 -18.16 2.18
C PHE A 99 10.29 -18.77 3.52
N THR A 100 11.04 -19.76 4.00
CA THR A 100 10.88 -20.25 5.37
C THR A 100 11.27 -19.16 6.38
N ARG A 101 10.81 -19.30 7.62
CA ARG A 101 11.14 -18.35 8.70
C ARG A 101 12.65 -18.17 8.90
N ALA A 102 13.42 -19.26 8.80
CA ALA A 102 14.88 -19.22 8.98
C ALA A 102 15.58 -18.45 7.84
N GLU A 103 15.03 -18.50 6.64
CA GLU A 103 15.56 -17.84 5.45
C GLU A 103 15.18 -16.37 5.43
N ALA A 104 13.92 -16.05 5.70
CA ALA A 104 13.44 -14.68 5.83
C ALA A 104 14.24 -13.89 6.88
N LYS A 105 14.51 -14.49 8.05
CA LYS A 105 15.31 -13.85 9.11
C LYS A 105 16.76 -13.58 8.67
N ARG A 106 17.37 -14.50 7.91
CA ARG A 106 18.73 -14.34 7.38
C ARG A 106 18.80 -13.28 6.29
N LEU A 107 17.87 -13.34 5.32
CA LEU A 107 17.70 -12.35 4.26
C LEU A 107 17.52 -10.94 4.83
N ALA A 108 16.64 -10.79 5.81
CA ALA A 108 16.40 -9.52 6.46
C ALA A 108 17.67 -9.02 7.16
N ALA A 109 18.30 -9.85 8.01
CA ALA A 109 19.41 -9.43 8.86
C ALA A 109 20.75 -9.19 8.14
N ARG A 110 21.08 -9.96 7.11
CA ARG A 110 22.40 -9.92 6.43
C ARG A 110 22.33 -9.48 4.97
N GLY A 111 21.13 -9.26 4.43
CA GLY A 111 20.93 -8.99 3.02
C GLY A 111 21.36 -10.15 2.12
N TYR A 112 21.43 -9.87 0.81
CA TYR A 112 21.77 -10.85 -0.23
C TYR A 112 23.15 -11.51 -0.05
N ALA A 113 24.15 -10.76 0.45
CA ALA A 113 25.52 -11.25 0.58
C ALA A 113 25.65 -12.42 1.56
N GLY A 114 24.88 -12.40 2.67
CA GLY A 114 24.90 -13.48 3.67
C GLY A 114 24.33 -14.82 3.20
N ILE A 115 23.76 -14.89 2.00
CA ILE A 115 23.18 -16.12 1.40
C ILE A 115 24.08 -16.65 0.29
N ALA A 116 24.69 -15.77 -0.50
CA ALA A 116 25.62 -16.15 -1.55
C ALA A 116 26.89 -16.87 -1.02
N GLU A 117 27.15 -16.78 0.29
CA GLU A 117 28.28 -17.42 0.96
C GLU A 117 28.05 -18.90 1.33
N GLN A 118 26.83 -19.43 1.21
CA GLN A 118 26.56 -20.85 1.51
C GLN A 118 26.51 -21.74 0.26
N ARG A 119 27.14 -22.93 0.37
CA ARG A 119 27.13 -23.99 -0.65
C ARG A 119 25.86 -24.86 -0.63
N ASP A 120 25.08 -24.82 0.46
CA ASP A 120 23.90 -25.69 0.70
C ASP A 120 22.57 -24.91 0.74
N ALA A 121 22.48 -23.76 0.08
CA ALA A 121 21.21 -23.04 -0.02
C ALA A 121 20.18 -23.85 -0.81
N GLU A 122 18.90 -23.82 -0.39
CA GLU A 122 17.83 -24.45 -1.16
C GLU A 122 17.78 -23.89 -2.59
N PRO A 123 17.43 -24.71 -3.61
CA PRO A 123 17.56 -24.36 -5.02
C PRO A 123 16.85 -23.04 -5.38
N GLU A 124 15.67 -22.79 -4.81
CA GLU A 124 14.88 -21.58 -5.05
C GLU A 124 15.57 -20.32 -4.53
N LEU A 125 16.23 -20.43 -3.36
CA LEU A 125 17.03 -19.36 -2.78
C LEU A 125 18.28 -19.07 -3.59
N ALA A 126 18.98 -20.10 -4.06
CA ALA A 126 20.13 -19.94 -4.93
C ALA A 126 19.74 -19.25 -6.26
N GLN A 127 18.55 -19.57 -6.78
CA GLN A 127 18.03 -19.02 -8.03
C GLN A 127 17.57 -17.56 -7.87
N PHE A 128 16.86 -17.23 -6.78
CA PHE A 128 16.52 -15.85 -6.43
C PHE A 128 17.77 -15.01 -6.20
N ALA A 129 18.74 -15.59 -5.49
CA ALA A 129 20.04 -15.01 -5.25
C ALA A 129 20.78 -14.65 -6.55
N GLN A 130 20.90 -15.61 -7.47
CA GLN A 130 21.49 -15.38 -8.78
C GLN A 130 20.73 -14.34 -9.61
N THR A 131 19.40 -14.29 -9.51
CA THR A 131 18.56 -13.31 -10.20
C THR A 131 18.87 -11.88 -9.74
N ILE A 132 18.97 -11.66 -8.42
CA ILE A 132 19.40 -10.36 -7.86
C ILE A 132 20.84 -10.02 -8.28
N ARG A 133 21.76 -11.00 -8.29
CA ARG A 133 23.15 -10.79 -8.72
C ARG A 133 23.26 -10.33 -10.16
N ARG A 134 22.51 -10.97 -11.07
CA ARG A 134 22.45 -10.61 -12.49
C ARG A 134 21.87 -9.21 -12.67
N ALA A 135 20.77 -8.89 -11.99
CA ALA A 135 20.19 -7.54 -12.04
C ALA A 135 21.20 -6.45 -11.61
N LYS A 136 21.99 -6.69 -10.56
CA LYS A 136 23.07 -5.79 -10.11
C LYS A 136 24.16 -5.61 -11.19
N GLN A 137 24.59 -6.68 -11.86
CA GLN A 137 25.62 -6.62 -12.90
C GLN A 137 25.13 -5.89 -14.15
N THR A 138 23.86 -6.09 -14.56
CA THR A 138 23.27 -5.37 -15.69
C THR A 138 23.13 -3.87 -15.43
N LEU A 139 22.92 -3.46 -14.18
CA LEU A 139 22.87 -2.05 -13.77
C LEU A 139 24.25 -1.38 -13.70
N GLN A 140 25.33 -2.14 -13.47
CA GLN A 140 26.69 -1.61 -13.40
C GLN A 140 27.39 -1.45 -14.76
N LEU A 141 26.81 -2.01 -15.84
CA LEU A 141 27.37 -1.97 -17.19
C LEU A 141 26.75 -0.86 -18.07
N LYS A 142 25.92 0.03 -17.50
CA LYS A 142 25.31 1.18 -18.19
C LYS A 142 25.92 2.54 -17.77
N GLY A 143 27.08 2.52 -17.11
CA GLY A 143 27.88 3.71 -16.80
C GLY A 143 28.98 3.91 -17.84
#